data_AF-A0A9P6P4X7-F1
#
_entry.id   AF-A0A9P6P4X7-F1
#
_cell.length_a   1.000
_cell.length_b   1.000
_cell.length_c   1.000
_cell.angle_alpha   90.00
_cell.angle_beta   90.00
_cell.angle_gamma   90.00
#
_symmetry.space_group_name_H-M   'P 1'
#
loop_
_entity.id
_entity.type
_entity.pdbx_description
1 polymer ?
#
loop_
_entity_poly.entity_id
_entity_poly.type
_entity_poly.pdbx_seq_one_letter_code
_entity_poly.pdbx_strand_id
1 'polypeptide(L)'
;MSIRIVRLGSPRDNDEGLRIGTVRRPPRGVPKVEFARRDYYDVWLPILSPDAHGVTQAKSAQSQAEWNAFARTFRAAMNAGDASKVLDVLAALSKSTNFSIGCYCEDESRCHRSILRELLNAARRSSLEPGSWRGLRLCLVRRPITAIVVPSHSLGHPIKVRRSIMKSMLYATVAASILATPLASLAQTNAPLTRAQVRAELVQLEKAGYQPGLTSPYYPNDIQAAEARLHAQDTSVGDVAAGAARSAPGATAVSSRAGGPANEINSAYSGQ
;
A
#
# COMPACT_ATOMS: atom_id res chain seq x y z
N MET A 1 -4.55 -23.43 13.54
CA MET A 1 -3.66 -23.22 12.38
C MET A 1 -2.32 -22.70 12.86
N SER A 2 -1.24 -23.11 12.19
CA SER A 2 0.13 -23.03 12.74
C SER A 2 1.07 -22.29 11.80
N ILE A 3 1.75 -21.28 12.34
CA ILE A 3 2.99 -20.78 11.76
C ILE A 3 4.08 -21.79 12.13
N ARG A 4 4.75 -22.37 11.14
CA ARG A 4 5.90 -23.26 11.38
C ARG A 4 7.21 -22.50 11.18
N ILE A 5 8.21 -22.79 12.00
CA ILE A 5 9.55 -22.24 11.84
C ILE A 5 10.47 -23.36 11.38
N VAL A 6 11.02 -23.25 10.17
CA VAL A 6 11.69 -24.36 9.48
C VAL A 6 13.12 -24.02 9.06
N ARG A 7 13.91 -25.04 8.73
CA ARG A 7 15.22 -24.86 8.06
C ARG A 7 14.96 -24.91 6.56
N LEU A 8 15.32 -23.86 5.84
CA LEU A 8 15.10 -23.85 4.39
C LEU A 8 15.98 -24.91 3.73
N GLY A 9 15.43 -25.64 2.76
CA GLY A 9 16.04 -26.80 2.13
C GLY A 9 15.80 -28.12 2.88
N SER A 10 15.13 -28.12 4.03
CA SER A 10 14.61 -29.37 4.62
C SER A 10 13.34 -29.81 3.88
N PRO A 11 13.03 -31.12 3.85
CA PRO A 11 11.76 -31.60 3.32
C PRO A 11 10.57 -30.85 3.90
N ARG A 12 9.51 -30.68 3.11
CA ARG A 12 8.25 -30.06 3.54
C ARG A 12 7.43 -31.01 4.38
N ASP A 13 6.78 -30.46 5.40
CA ASP A 13 5.77 -31.18 6.16
C ASP A 13 4.47 -31.30 5.33
N ASN A 14 3.65 -32.30 5.66
CA ASN A 14 2.28 -32.35 5.16
C ASN A 14 1.51 -31.10 5.62
N ASP A 15 0.73 -30.51 4.71
CA ASP A 15 -0.08 -29.31 4.93
C ASP A 15 0.71 -28.08 5.44
N GLU A 16 2.01 -28.00 5.11
CA GLU A 16 2.85 -26.86 5.48
C GLU A 16 2.31 -25.54 4.91
N GLY A 17 1.72 -25.58 3.72
CA GLY A 17 1.25 -24.42 2.99
C GLY A 17 2.40 -23.63 2.36
N LEU A 18 2.29 -22.30 2.38
CA LEU A 18 3.28 -21.40 1.76
C LEU A 18 4.59 -21.39 2.56
N ARG A 19 5.74 -21.59 1.92
CA ARG A 19 7.06 -21.43 2.55
C ARG A 19 7.65 -20.05 2.25
N ILE A 20 7.85 -19.26 3.30
CA ILE A 20 8.35 -17.88 3.23
C ILE A 20 9.82 -17.85 3.68
N GLY A 21 10.72 -17.45 2.77
CA GLY A 21 12.13 -17.29 3.08
C GLY A 21 12.43 -15.90 3.66
N THR A 22 12.88 -15.84 4.92
CA THR A 22 13.25 -14.58 5.60
C THR A 22 14.76 -14.38 5.66
N VAL A 23 15.43 -14.73 4.56
CA VAL A 23 16.89 -14.68 4.42
C VAL A 23 17.33 -13.38 3.77
N ARG A 24 18.51 -12.87 4.16
CA ARG A 24 19.07 -11.65 3.57
C ARG A 24 19.60 -11.86 2.14
N ARG A 25 20.11 -13.06 1.85
CA ARG A 25 20.67 -13.43 0.55
C ARG A 25 19.97 -14.69 0.01
N PRO A 26 19.48 -14.69 -1.24
CA PRO A 26 18.94 -15.88 -1.89
C PRO A 26 19.97 -17.03 -2.00
N PRO A 27 19.54 -18.28 -2.23
CA PRO A 27 20.44 -19.40 -2.46
C PRO A 27 21.38 -19.09 -3.64
N ARG A 28 22.68 -19.36 -3.47
CA ARG A 28 23.68 -19.10 -4.51
C ARG A 28 23.73 -20.29 -5.47
N GLY A 29 23.86 -20.02 -6.77
CA GLY A 29 23.99 -21.06 -7.79
C GLY A 29 22.73 -21.87 -8.05
N VAL A 30 21.57 -21.44 -7.55
CA VAL A 30 20.29 -22.09 -7.79
C VAL A 30 19.41 -21.15 -8.61
N PRO A 31 18.85 -21.59 -9.76
CA PRO A 31 17.88 -20.80 -10.51
C PRO A 31 16.63 -20.51 -9.69
N LYS A 32 16.06 -19.30 -9.82
CA LYS A 32 14.88 -18.86 -9.05
C LYS A 32 13.69 -19.83 -9.18
N VAL A 33 13.49 -20.39 -10.38
CA VAL A 33 12.42 -21.35 -10.67
C VAL A 33 12.55 -22.66 -9.89
N GLU A 34 13.73 -22.96 -9.36
CA GLU A 34 14.01 -24.17 -8.60
C GLU A 34 13.90 -23.95 -7.09
N PHE A 35 13.73 -22.72 -6.60
CA PHE A 35 13.68 -22.44 -5.16
C PHE A 35 12.60 -23.25 -4.45
N ALA A 36 11.38 -23.25 -4.98
CA ALA A 36 10.28 -24.01 -4.41
C ALA A 36 10.50 -25.53 -4.53
N ARG A 37 10.99 -25.99 -5.69
CA ARG A 37 11.24 -27.42 -5.99
C ARG A 37 12.33 -28.03 -5.15
N ARG A 38 13.33 -27.24 -4.76
CA ARG A 38 14.43 -27.64 -3.86
C ARG A 38 14.15 -27.27 -2.39
N ASP A 39 12.89 -27.04 -2.05
CA ASP A 39 12.44 -26.77 -0.69
C ASP A 39 13.07 -25.54 -0.02
N TYR A 40 13.56 -24.56 -0.80
CA TYR A 40 14.03 -23.30 -0.23
C TYR A 40 12.87 -22.42 0.20
N TYR A 41 12.08 -21.90 -0.72
CA TYR A 41 10.88 -21.10 -0.41
C TYR A 41 10.08 -20.81 -1.68
N ASP A 42 8.82 -20.44 -1.47
CA ASP A 42 7.91 -20.00 -2.52
C ASP A 42 7.97 -18.47 -2.67
N VAL A 43 8.02 -17.76 -1.53
CA VAL A 43 8.08 -16.29 -1.48
C VAL A 43 9.29 -15.83 -0.67
N TRP A 44 10.01 -14.85 -1.20
CA TRP A 44 11.15 -14.24 -0.52
C TRP A 44 10.71 -12.95 0.18
N LEU A 45 10.89 -12.89 1.51
CA LEU A 45 10.47 -11.77 2.36
C LEU A 45 11.64 -11.23 3.20
N PRO A 46 12.59 -10.51 2.57
CA PRO A 46 13.82 -10.07 3.25
C PRO A 46 13.60 -8.96 4.29
N ILE A 47 12.43 -8.34 4.35
CA ILE A 47 12.11 -7.34 5.39
C ILE A 47 12.15 -7.93 6.81
N LEU A 48 11.92 -9.24 6.95
CA LEU A 48 12.04 -9.97 8.21
C LEU A 48 13.42 -10.63 8.40
N SER A 49 14.41 -10.23 7.59
CA SER A 49 15.79 -10.70 7.71
C SER A 49 16.64 -9.65 8.42
N PRO A 50 17.65 -10.05 9.22
CA PRO A 50 18.65 -9.11 9.70
C PRO A 50 19.35 -8.45 8.50
N ASP A 51 19.78 -7.20 8.66
CA ASP A 51 20.60 -6.56 7.65
C ASP A 51 21.98 -7.24 7.50
N ALA A 52 22.77 -6.82 6.51
CA ALA A 52 24.06 -7.46 6.24
C ALA A 52 25.02 -7.40 7.43
N HIS A 53 25.00 -6.31 8.21
CA HIS A 53 25.84 -6.15 9.40
C HIS A 53 25.33 -7.06 10.53
N GLY A 54 24.02 -7.10 10.77
CA GLY A 54 23.38 -7.99 11.73
C GLY A 54 23.63 -9.47 11.42
N VAL A 55 23.63 -9.87 10.13
CA VAL A 55 24.02 -11.24 9.74
C VAL A 55 25.48 -11.53 10.10
N THR A 56 26.41 -10.60 9.83
CA THR A 56 27.82 -10.78 10.20
C THR A 56 27.98 -10.90 11.72
N GLN A 57 27.36 -9.99 12.48
CA GLN A 57 27.38 -10.00 13.95
C GLN A 57 26.82 -11.32 14.52
N ALA A 58 25.66 -11.76 14.02
CA ALA A 58 25.03 -13.01 14.45
C ALA A 58 25.93 -14.23 14.18
N LYS A 59 26.59 -14.27 13.02
CA LYS A 59 27.48 -15.38 12.64
C LYS A 59 28.81 -15.37 13.39
N SER A 60 29.31 -14.21 13.79
CA SER A 60 30.56 -14.09 14.55
C SER A 60 30.39 -14.28 16.05
N ALA A 61 29.17 -14.13 16.58
CA ALA A 61 28.89 -14.21 18.00
C ALA A 61 29.30 -15.57 18.58
N GLN A 62 30.26 -15.56 19.50
CA GLN A 62 30.76 -16.75 20.22
C GLN A 62 30.10 -16.88 21.60
N SER A 63 29.74 -15.76 22.23
CA SER A 63 29.17 -15.76 23.58
C SER A 63 27.64 -15.62 23.58
N GLN A 64 27.02 -15.92 24.71
CA GLN A 64 25.59 -15.66 24.92
C GLN A 64 25.32 -14.15 25.03
N ALA A 65 26.25 -13.38 25.59
CA ALA A 65 26.11 -11.94 25.73
C ALA A 65 26.08 -11.22 24.37
N GLU A 66 26.97 -11.61 23.44
CA GLU A 66 27.00 -11.10 22.07
C GLU A 66 25.72 -11.43 21.31
N TRP A 67 25.24 -12.68 21.44
CA TRP A 67 23.97 -13.08 20.84
C TRP A 67 22.79 -12.30 21.39
N ASN A 68 22.75 -12.09 22.71
CA ASN A 68 21.70 -11.29 23.33
C ASN A 68 21.74 -9.83 22.83
N ALA A 69 22.93 -9.28 22.58
CA ALA A 69 23.07 -7.95 21.98
C ALA A 69 22.49 -7.90 20.57
N PHE A 70 22.87 -8.84 19.70
CA PHE A 70 22.27 -8.99 18.37
C PHE A 70 20.75 -9.11 18.45
N ALA A 71 20.25 -10.01 19.33
CA ALA A 71 18.83 -10.30 19.44
C ALA A 71 18.04 -9.09 19.94
N ARG A 72 18.60 -8.24 20.80
CA ARG A 72 17.96 -6.97 21.20
C ARG A 72 17.84 -6.01 20.02
N THR A 73 18.92 -5.79 19.28
CA THR A 73 18.93 -4.90 18.11
C THR A 73 17.97 -5.41 17.03
N PHE A 74 17.98 -6.72 16.75
CA PHE A 74 17.09 -7.30 15.76
C PHE A 74 15.61 -7.20 16.18
N ARG A 75 15.26 -7.46 17.45
CA ARG A 75 13.89 -7.25 17.95
C ARG A 75 13.45 -5.79 17.82
N ALA A 76 14.32 -4.83 18.14
CA ALA A 76 14.00 -3.41 17.98
C ALA A 76 13.69 -3.07 16.51
N ALA A 77 14.47 -3.58 15.57
CA ALA A 77 14.21 -3.42 14.14
C ALA A 77 12.89 -4.06 13.69
N MET A 78 12.58 -5.27 14.16
CA MET A 78 11.32 -5.95 13.83
C MET A 78 10.08 -5.27 14.42
N ASN A 79 10.22 -4.58 15.55
CA ASN A 79 9.14 -3.82 16.17
C ASN A 79 8.97 -2.42 15.58
N ALA A 80 9.80 -2.03 14.60
CA ALA A 80 9.77 -0.72 13.98
C ALA A 80 9.24 -0.78 12.54
N GLY A 81 8.59 0.31 12.11
CA GLY A 81 8.20 0.53 10.71
C GLY A 81 7.35 -0.59 10.12
N ASP A 82 7.69 -0.98 8.89
CA ASP A 82 6.90 -1.95 8.12
C ASP A 82 7.10 -3.40 8.56
N ALA A 83 8.24 -3.75 9.19
CA ALA A 83 8.47 -5.11 9.68
C ALA A 83 7.41 -5.51 10.72
N SER A 84 7.03 -4.59 11.61
CA SER A 84 5.99 -4.80 12.62
C SER A 84 4.62 -5.08 11.97
N LYS A 85 4.23 -4.26 10.99
CA LYS A 85 2.98 -4.43 10.24
C LYS A 85 2.94 -5.77 9.50
N VAL A 86 4.07 -6.19 8.91
CA VAL A 86 4.18 -7.48 8.22
C VAL A 86 4.01 -8.63 9.21
N LEU A 87 4.61 -8.54 10.40
CA LEU A 87 4.42 -9.54 11.46
C LEU A 87 2.95 -9.62 11.90
N ASP A 88 2.25 -8.49 12.02
CA ASP A 88 0.82 -8.46 12.35
C ASP A 88 -0.04 -9.12 11.25
N VAL A 89 0.24 -8.82 9.98
CA VAL A 89 -0.46 -9.43 8.83
C VAL A 89 -0.24 -10.94 8.81
N LEU A 90 1.00 -11.40 8.97
CA LEU A 90 1.31 -12.83 9.02
C LEU A 90 0.64 -13.49 10.22
N ALA A 91 0.68 -12.86 11.41
CA ALA A 91 -0.02 -13.35 12.58
C ALA A 91 -1.53 -13.48 12.36
N ALA A 92 -2.17 -12.48 11.72
CA ALA A 92 -3.59 -12.51 11.37
C ALA A 92 -3.91 -13.63 10.37
N LEU A 93 -3.15 -13.75 9.27
CA LEU A 93 -3.33 -14.79 8.26
C LEU A 93 -3.16 -16.20 8.82
N SER A 94 -2.30 -16.37 9.83
CA SER A 94 -2.05 -17.68 10.44
C SER A 94 -3.27 -18.27 11.17
N LYS A 95 -4.32 -17.47 11.39
CA LYS A 95 -5.58 -17.92 11.96
C LYS A 95 -6.41 -18.76 10.99
N SER A 96 -6.25 -18.54 9.68
CA SER A 96 -7.00 -19.21 8.61
C SER A 96 -6.14 -20.02 7.65
N THR A 97 -4.81 -19.87 7.69
CA THR A 97 -3.91 -20.45 6.70
C THR A 97 -2.64 -21.00 7.36
N ASN A 98 -2.20 -22.18 6.93
CA ASN A 98 -0.90 -22.72 7.31
C ASN A 98 0.19 -22.12 6.40
N PHE A 99 1.31 -21.75 7.00
CA PHE A 99 2.52 -21.35 6.28
C PHE A 99 3.73 -21.55 7.17
N SER A 100 4.91 -21.62 6.55
CA SER A 100 6.18 -21.70 7.24
C SER A 100 7.05 -20.49 6.96
N ILE A 101 7.91 -20.17 7.92
CA ILE A 101 8.94 -19.14 7.81
C ILE A 101 10.28 -19.77 8.14
N GLY A 102 11.31 -19.49 7.36
CA GLY A 102 12.61 -20.10 7.62
C GLY A 102 13.83 -19.33 7.17
N CYS A 103 14.96 -19.86 7.64
CA CYS A 103 16.32 -19.47 7.30
C CYS A 103 17.17 -20.74 7.05
N TYR A 104 18.34 -20.60 6.42
CA TYR A 104 19.24 -21.73 6.12
C TYR A 104 19.99 -22.26 7.35
N CYS A 105 20.06 -21.49 8.44
CA CYS A 105 20.85 -21.86 9.62
C CYS A 105 20.38 -23.21 10.17
N GLU A 106 21.35 -24.06 10.47
CA GLU A 106 21.13 -25.37 11.05
C GLU A 106 20.63 -25.28 12.50
N ASP A 107 21.38 -24.58 13.34
CA ASP A 107 21.00 -24.32 14.72
C ASP A 107 19.93 -23.21 14.79
N GLU A 108 18.75 -23.56 15.31
CA GLU A 108 17.69 -22.58 15.54
C GLU A 108 17.98 -21.63 16.71
N SER A 109 18.63 -22.11 17.76
CA SER A 109 18.89 -21.33 18.98
C SER A 109 19.79 -20.13 18.73
N ARG A 110 20.65 -20.21 17.71
CA ARG A 110 21.55 -19.16 17.23
C ARG A 110 21.16 -18.63 15.85
N CYS A 111 19.87 -18.68 15.51
CA CYS A 111 19.33 -18.14 14.26
C CYS A 111 18.26 -17.08 14.51
N HIS A 112 18.14 -16.08 13.64
CA HIS A 112 17.08 -15.07 13.74
C HIS A 112 15.66 -15.65 13.68
N ARG A 113 15.50 -16.85 13.12
CA ARG A 113 14.20 -17.54 13.05
C ARG A 113 13.62 -17.88 14.44
N SER A 114 14.46 -18.08 15.46
CA SER A 114 13.98 -18.26 16.85
C SER A 114 13.37 -16.96 17.39
N ILE A 115 13.97 -15.82 17.06
CA ILE A 115 13.44 -14.49 17.43
C ILE A 115 12.13 -14.23 16.69
N LEU A 116 12.04 -14.56 15.39
CA LEU A 116 10.79 -14.45 14.63
C LEU A 116 9.69 -15.35 15.22
N ARG A 117 10.02 -16.55 15.71
CA ARG A 117 9.07 -17.43 16.42
C ARG A 117 8.44 -16.71 17.60
N GLU A 118 9.26 -16.08 18.44
CA GLU A 118 8.79 -15.34 19.62
C GLU A 118 7.88 -14.17 19.21
N LEU A 119 8.31 -13.37 18.24
CA LEU A 119 7.57 -12.19 17.77
C LEU A 119 6.22 -12.56 17.16
N LEU A 120 6.18 -13.59 16.31
CA LEU A 120 4.95 -14.06 15.68
C LEU A 120 4.00 -14.68 16.70
N ASN A 121 4.51 -15.41 17.69
CA ASN A 121 3.70 -15.92 18.79
C ASN A 121 3.13 -14.79 19.67
N ALA A 122 3.92 -13.74 19.92
CA ALA A 122 3.46 -12.54 20.61
C ALA A 122 2.36 -11.82 19.82
N ALA A 123 2.60 -11.52 18.54
CA ALA A 123 1.63 -10.87 17.65
C ALA A 123 0.34 -11.67 17.51
N ARG A 124 0.44 -13.01 17.39
CA ARG A 124 -0.74 -13.89 17.40
C ARG A 124 -1.57 -13.70 18.66
N ARG A 125 -0.96 -13.73 19.85
CA ARG A 125 -1.67 -13.54 21.12
C ARG A 125 -2.34 -12.17 21.18
N SER A 126 -1.63 -11.10 20.81
CA SER A 126 -2.19 -9.75 20.77
C SER A 126 -3.35 -9.62 19.79
N SER A 127 -3.31 -10.33 18.66
CA SER A 127 -4.38 -10.32 17.66
C SER A 127 -5.64 -11.08 18.09
N LEU A 128 -5.58 -11.90 19.15
CA LEU A 128 -6.75 -12.63 19.67
C LEU A 128 -7.65 -11.73 20.53
N GLU A 129 -7.17 -10.56 20.96
CA GLU A 129 -7.93 -9.56 21.70
C GLU A 129 -8.60 -8.58 20.72
N PRO A 130 -9.93 -8.68 20.48
CA PRO A 130 -10.63 -7.76 19.58
C PRO A 130 -10.58 -6.35 20.19
N GLY A 131 -9.87 -5.41 19.53
CA GLY A 131 -9.80 -4.01 19.94
C GLY A 131 -8.44 -3.50 20.45
N SER A 132 -7.39 -4.33 20.44
CA SER A 132 -6.05 -3.97 20.95
C SER A 132 -5.14 -3.17 19.98
N TRP A 133 -5.68 -2.56 18.91
CA TRP A 133 -4.91 -1.68 18.01
C TRP A 133 -4.58 -0.30 18.62
N ARG A 134 -4.36 -0.22 19.94
CA ARG A 134 -3.82 0.98 20.58
C ARG A 134 -2.34 0.79 20.81
N GLY A 135 -1.55 1.35 19.90
CA GLY A 135 -0.12 1.49 20.03
C GLY A 135 0.27 2.16 21.35
N LEU A 136 1.52 1.95 21.75
CA LEU A 136 2.16 2.59 22.90
C LEU A 136 1.71 4.05 23.07
N ARG A 137 1.00 4.33 24.16
CA ARG A 137 1.06 5.64 24.84
C ARG A 137 1.23 5.42 26.33
N LEU A 138 2.38 5.90 26.80
CA LEU A 138 2.63 6.36 28.15
C LEU A 138 1.52 7.35 28.59
N CYS A 139 1.31 7.40 29.91
CA CYS A 139 0.71 8.48 30.72
C CYS A 139 -0.79 8.45 31.09
N LEU A 140 -0.95 8.57 32.42
CA LEU A 140 -1.92 9.35 33.19
C LEU A 140 -3.32 8.77 33.50
N VAL A 141 -3.49 8.53 34.80
CA VAL A 141 -4.65 8.90 35.65
C VAL A 141 -6.01 8.89 34.94
N ARG A 142 -6.71 7.79 35.18
CA ARG A 142 -8.13 7.60 34.90
C ARG A 142 -8.97 8.59 35.72
N ARG A 143 -9.39 9.71 35.13
CA ARG A 143 -10.50 10.52 35.68
C ARG A 143 -11.82 9.96 35.13
N PRO A 144 -12.84 9.73 35.97
CA PRO A 144 -14.14 9.27 35.51
C PRO A 144 -14.87 10.41 34.80
N ILE A 145 -15.28 10.15 33.55
CA ILE A 145 -16.17 11.02 32.80
C ILE A 145 -17.58 10.78 33.34
N THR A 146 -18.15 11.81 33.96
CA THR A 146 -19.56 11.88 34.33
C THR A 146 -20.44 11.81 33.08
N ALA A 147 -21.39 10.88 33.10
CA ALA A 147 -22.39 10.70 32.05
C ALA A 147 -23.33 11.92 32.02
N ILE A 148 -23.30 12.68 30.92
CA ILE A 148 -24.34 13.66 30.60
C ILE A 148 -25.44 12.91 29.85
N VAL A 149 -26.54 12.66 30.56
CA VAL A 149 -27.81 12.19 30.01
C VAL A 149 -28.42 13.34 29.21
N VAL A 150 -28.59 13.16 27.89
CA VAL A 150 -29.35 14.08 27.05
C VAL A 150 -30.77 13.52 26.87
N PRO A 151 -31.83 14.31 27.14
CA PRO A 151 -33.20 13.84 27.09
C PRO A 151 -33.72 13.68 25.67
N SER A 152 -34.33 12.52 25.44
CA SER A 152 -35.12 12.12 24.27
C SER A 152 -36.34 13.04 24.13
N HIS A 153 -36.52 13.70 22.98
CA HIS A 153 -37.77 14.34 22.61
C HIS A 153 -38.35 13.63 21.39
N SER A 154 -39.34 12.81 21.68
CA SER A 154 -40.27 12.16 20.77
C SER A 154 -41.32 13.18 20.33
N LEU A 155 -41.46 13.39 19.02
CA LEU A 155 -42.69 13.91 18.42
C LEU A 155 -42.94 13.19 17.10
N GLY A 156 -43.84 12.21 17.15
CA GLY A 156 -44.46 11.65 15.96
C GLY A 156 -45.43 12.65 15.33
N HIS A 157 -45.61 12.55 14.01
CA HIS A 157 -46.77 13.08 13.29
C HIS A 157 -47.20 12.07 12.22
N PRO A 158 -48.51 11.78 12.10
CA PRO A 158 -49.04 10.80 11.16
C PRO A 158 -49.27 11.36 9.75
N ILE A 159 -48.88 10.54 8.78
CA ILE A 159 -49.48 10.21 7.48
C ILE A 159 -50.68 11.06 7.02
N LYS A 160 -50.59 11.66 5.83
CA LYS A 160 -51.74 11.85 4.94
C LYS A 160 -51.37 11.66 3.47
N VAL A 161 -51.58 10.43 3.00
CA VAL A 161 -51.60 10.09 1.58
C VAL A 161 -52.81 10.75 0.94
N ARG A 162 -52.62 11.66 -0.01
CA ARG A 162 -53.70 12.15 -0.87
C ARG A 162 -53.52 11.61 -2.28
N ARG A 163 -54.37 10.62 -2.56
CA ARG A 163 -54.65 10.01 -3.85
C ARG A 163 -55.62 10.94 -4.61
N SER A 164 -55.22 11.45 -5.77
CA SER A 164 -56.13 11.97 -6.81
C SER A 164 -55.30 12.19 -8.08
N ILE A 165 -55.28 11.24 -9.01
CA ILE A 165 -56.07 11.31 -10.25
C ILE A 165 -55.71 12.55 -11.08
N MET A 166 -54.79 12.35 -12.02
CA MET A 166 -54.99 12.65 -13.44
C MET A 166 -54.05 11.74 -14.26
N LYS A 167 -54.63 10.62 -14.70
CA LYS A 167 -54.22 9.90 -15.91
C LYS A 167 -54.72 10.72 -17.10
N SER A 168 -54.07 10.58 -18.24
CA SER A 168 -54.48 11.14 -19.54
C SER A 168 -54.16 12.61 -19.77
N MET A 169 -52.89 12.91 -20.00
CA MET A 169 -52.42 13.80 -21.07
C MET A 169 -50.99 13.32 -21.39
N LEU A 170 -50.86 12.21 -22.12
CA LEU A 170 -50.58 12.24 -23.56
C LEU A 170 -49.22 12.92 -23.82
N TYR A 171 -48.12 12.17 -23.76
CA TYR A 171 -47.60 11.41 -24.90
C TYR A 171 -47.41 12.23 -26.19
N ALA A 172 -47.11 13.52 -26.09
CA ALA A 172 -46.84 14.37 -27.27
C ALA A 172 -45.62 15.30 -27.15
N THR A 173 -44.77 15.16 -26.13
CA THR A 173 -43.49 15.90 -26.04
C THR A 173 -42.24 15.02 -26.02
N VAL A 174 -42.40 13.69 -26.14
CA VAL A 174 -41.29 12.72 -26.25
C VAL A 174 -40.98 12.33 -27.70
N ALA A 175 -41.75 12.80 -28.69
CA ALA A 175 -41.62 12.37 -30.09
C ALA A 175 -40.89 13.35 -31.05
N ALA A 176 -40.27 14.44 -30.56
CA ALA A 176 -39.59 15.41 -31.44
C ALA A 176 -38.27 15.99 -30.87
N SER A 177 -37.52 15.20 -30.11
CA SER A 177 -36.13 15.51 -29.73
C SER A 177 -35.25 14.25 -29.63
N ILE A 178 -35.56 13.22 -30.42
CA ILE A 178 -34.80 11.95 -30.47
C ILE A 178 -33.58 12.02 -31.42
N LEU A 179 -33.37 13.10 -32.16
CA LEU A 179 -32.27 13.19 -33.15
C LEU A 179 -31.03 14.01 -32.71
N ALA A 180 -30.87 14.26 -31.42
CA ALA A 180 -29.61 14.77 -30.88
C ALA A 180 -29.25 14.05 -29.57
N THR A 181 -29.35 12.72 -29.56
CA THR A 181 -28.60 11.91 -28.61
C THR A 181 -27.31 11.48 -29.32
N PRO A 182 -26.13 11.84 -28.81
CA PRO A 182 -24.93 11.13 -29.20
C PRO A 182 -25.16 9.67 -28.80
N LEU A 183 -25.28 8.78 -29.79
CA LEU A 183 -25.11 7.33 -29.61
C LEU A 183 -23.63 7.07 -29.30
N ALA A 184 -23.18 7.50 -28.14
CA ALA A 184 -21.99 7.01 -27.49
C ALA A 184 -22.43 6.36 -26.17
N SER A 185 -23.33 5.38 -26.27
CA SER A 185 -23.36 4.30 -25.28
C SER A 185 -22.10 3.46 -25.52
N LEU A 186 -20.95 4.00 -25.14
CA LEU A 186 -19.84 3.16 -24.78
C LEU A 186 -20.29 2.47 -23.50
N ALA A 187 -20.93 1.32 -23.66
CA ALA A 187 -20.75 0.23 -22.71
C ALA A 187 -19.23 0.04 -22.64
N GLN A 188 -18.61 0.77 -21.73
CA GLN A 188 -17.17 0.94 -21.66
C GLN A 188 -16.64 -0.39 -21.15
N THR A 189 -16.46 -1.34 -22.07
CA THR A 189 -15.56 -2.45 -21.87
C THR A 189 -14.28 -1.82 -21.35
N ASN A 190 -13.86 -2.21 -20.15
CA ASN A 190 -12.55 -1.92 -19.59
C ASN A 190 -11.49 -2.55 -20.49
N ALA A 191 -11.36 -2.04 -21.72
CA ALA A 191 -10.32 -2.42 -22.63
C ALA A 191 -9.01 -2.09 -21.90
N PRO A 192 -8.13 -3.08 -21.71
CA PRO A 192 -6.91 -2.85 -20.97
C PRO A 192 -6.13 -1.74 -21.67
N LEU A 193 -5.79 -0.69 -20.93
CA LEU A 193 -4.96 0.39 -21.46
C LEU A 193 -3.68 -0.22 -22.04
N THR A 194 -3.35 0.16 -23.26
CA THR A 194 -2.10 -0.28 -23.87
C THR A 194 -0.93 0.39 -23.16
N ARG A 195 0.20 -0.31 -23.11
CA ARG A 195 1.43 0.25 -22.51
C ARG A 195 1.86 1.57 -23.16
N ALA A 196 1.52 1.76 -24.44
CA ALA A 196 1.78 3.00 -25.16
C ALA A 196 0.89 4.15 -24.64
N GLN A 197 -0.40 3.90 -24.41
CA GLN A 197 -1.33 4.89 -23.86
C GLN A 197 -0.93 5.33 -22.45
N VAL A 198 -0.59 4.38 -21.56
CA VAL A 198 -0.15 4.71 -20.19
C VAL A 198 1.11 5.58 -20.19
N ARG A 199 2.05 5.33 -21.10
CA ARG A 199 3.26 6.16 -21.24
C ARG A 199 2.92 7.57 -21.73
N ALA A 200 1.99 7.70 -22.67
CA ALA A 200 1.56 9.00 -23.17
C ALA A 200 0.89 9.83 -22.06
N GLU A 201 0.05 9.21 -21.25
CA GLU A 201 -0.62 9.83 -20.11
C GLU A 201 0.36 10.29 -19.03
N LEU A 202 1.34 9.44 -18.67
CA LEU A 202 2.39 9.82 -17.72
C LEU A 202 3.22 11.02 -18.21
N VAL A 203 3.54 11.10 -19.50
CA VAL A 203 4.25 12.25 -20.09
C VAL A 203 3.41 13.52 -20.02
N GLN A 204 2.08 13.43 -20.20
CA GLN A 204 1.20 14.59 -20.05
C GLN A 204 1.18 15.07 -18.60
N LEU A 205 1.01 14.16 -17.64
CA LEU A 205 1.06 14.50 -16.21
C LEU A 205 2.41 15.13 -15.83
N GLU A 206 3.51 14.61 -16.36
CA GLU A 206 4.84 15.18 -16.14
C GLU A 206 5.00 16.59 -16.71
N LYS A 207 4.46 16.85 -17.90
CA LYS A 207 4.37 18.22 -18.46
C LYS A 207 3.50 19.14 -17.60
N ALA A 208 2.46 18.61 -16.99
CA ALA A 208 1.66 19.32 -16.01
C ALA A 208 2.34 19.42 -14.64
N GLY A 209 3.58 18.97 -14.46
CA GLY A 209 4.36 19.14 -13.23
C GLY A 209 4.17 18.02 -12.20
N TYR A 210 3.59 16.87 -12.57
CA TYR A 210 3.65 15.65 -11.76
C TYR A 210 5.04 14.99 -11.88
N GLN A 211 5.60 14.49 -10.78
CA GLN A 211 6.92 13.84 -10.81
C GLN A 211 6.80 12.37 -10.42
N PRO A 212 6.66 11.45 -11.40
CA PRO A 212 6.54 10.02 -11.15
C PRO A 212 7.88 9.47 -10.65
N GLY A 213 7.97 9.21 -9.34
CA GLY A 213 9.18 8.65 -8.70
C GLY A 213 9.59 9.37 -7.42
N LEU A 214 9.07 10.57 -7.16
CA LEU A 214 9.21 11.19 -5.85
C LEU A 214 8.31 10.49 -4.84
N THR A 215 8.88 10.18 -3.67
CA THR A 215 8.09 9.77 -2.51
C THR A 215 7.47 11.02 -1.89
N SER A 216 6.34 11.46 -2.44
CA SER A 216 5.61 12.62 -1.90
C SER A 216 4.70 12.23 -0.74
N PRO A 217 4.80 12.90 0.42
CA PRO A 217 3.82 12.78 1.51
C PRO A 217 2.42 13.28 1.15
N TYR A 218 2.29 14.03 0.05
CA TYR A 218 1.05 14.69 -0.37
C TYR A 218 0.27 13.90 -1.44
N TYR A 219 0.67 12.67 -1.75
CA TYR A 219 -0.15 11.76 -2.53
C TYR A 219 -1.49 11.49 -1.82
N PRO A 220 -2.66 11.59 -2.50
CA PRO A 220 -2.85 11.73 -3.95
C PRO A 220 -3.07 13.17 -4.46
N ASN A 221 -2.95 14.21 -3.63
CA ASN A 221 -3.24 15.59 -4.04
C ASN A 221 -2.36 16.06 -5.20
N ASP A 222 -1.09 15.61 -5.26
CA ASP A 222 -0.15 16.04 -6.29
C ASP A 222 -0.56 15.56 -7.70
N ILE A 223 -1.10 14.33 -7.81
CA ILE A 223 -1.56 13.80 -9.09
C ILE A 223 -2.88 14.47 -9.51
N GLN A 224 -3.81 14.69 -8.58
CA GLN A 224 -5.06 15.40 -8.84
C GLN A 224 -4.82 16.86 -9.27
N ALA A 225 -3.85 17.53 -8.65
CA ALA A 225 -3.48 18.89 -9.03
C ALA A 225 -2.86 18.94 -10.45
N ALA A 226 -2.12 17.91 -10.86
CA ALA A 226 -1.57 17.81 -12.21
C ALA A 226 -2.67 17.53 -13.25
N GLU A 227 -3.62 16.64 -12.95
CA GLU A 227 -4.81 16.40 -13.78
C GLU A 227 -5.62 17.68 -13.96
N ALA A 228 -5.87 18.44 -12.89
CA ALA A 228 -6.57 19.72 -12.97
C ALA A 228 -5.87 20.74 -13.90
N ARG A 229 -4.53 20.77 -13.88
CA ARG A 229 -3.74 21.62 -14.80
C ARG A 229 -3.83 21.15 -16.25
N LEU A 230 -3.87 19.85 -16.51
CA LEU A 230 -4.11 19.30 -17.84
C LEU A 230 -5.50 19.66 -18.37
N HIS A 231 -6.55 19.51 -17.55
CA HIS A 231 -7.92 19.86 -17.94
C HIS A 231 -8.06 21.37 -18.24
N ALA A 232 -7.42 22.22 -17.46
CA ALA A 232 -7.38 23.67 -17.72
C ALA A 232 -6.65 23.99 -19.03
N GLN A 233 -5.57 23.28 -19.34
CA GLN A 233 -4.82 23.44 -20.58
C GLN A 233 -5.63 22.97 -21.80
N ASP A 234 -6.33 21.85 -21.70
CA ASP A 234 -7.19 21.31 -22.76
C ASP A 234 -8.34 22.27 -23.09
N THR A 235 -8.92 22.89 -22.06
CA THR A 235 -9.95 23.92 -22.22
C THR A 235 -9.40 25.17 -22.94
N SER A 236 -8.16 25.59 -22.66
CA SER A 236 -7.55 26.75 -23.32
C SER A 236 -7.22 26.56 -24.81
N VAL A 237 -7.12 25.31 -25.29
CA VAL A 237 -6.81 24.97 -26.68
C VAL A 237 -8.09 24.75 -27.51
N GLY A 238 -9.24 24.52 -26.85
CA GLY A 238 -10.55 24.36 -27.49
C GLY A 238 -11.27 25.66 -27.91
N ASP A 239 -10.81 26.82 -27.45
CA ASP A 239 -11.53 28.10 -27.63
C ASP A 239 -11.01 29.00 -28.78
N VAL A 240 -10.15 28.51 -29.67
CA VAL A 240 -9.73 29.27 -30.88
C VAL A 240 -10.73 29.21 -32.04
N ALA A 241 -11.94 28.69 -31.81
CA ALA A 241 -13.04 28.68 -32.77
C ALA A 241 -14.31 29.39 -32.26
N ALA A 242 -14.19 30.53 -31.57
CA ALA A 242 -15.28 31.50 -31.43
C ALA A 242 -14.70 32.91 -31.17
N GLY A 243 -15.21 33.90 -31.91
CA GLY A 243 -14.55 35.18 -32.12
C GLY A 243 -14.50 36.14 -30.91
N ALA A 244 -13.41 36.90 -30.89
CA ALA A 244 -13.27 38.34 -30.64
C ALA A 244 -13.82 39.02 -29.36
N ALA A 245 -12.89 39.82 -28.80
CA ALA A 245 -13.04 41.04 -28.00
C ALA A 245 -13.14 40.91 -26.47
N ARG A 246 -12.01 41.18 -25.78
CA ARG A 246 -11.76 42.43 -25.03
C ARG A 246 -10.32 42.49 -24.50
N SER A 247 -9.70 43.64 -24.71
CA SER A 247 -8.34 44.02 -24.29
C SER A 247 -8.14 44.03 -22.77
N ALA A 248 -6.96 43.62 -22.30
CA ALA A 248 -6.11 44.43 -21.40
C ALA A 248 -4.69 43.83 -21.28
N PRO A 249 -3.64 44.66 -21.18
CA PRO A 249 -2.24 44.26 -21.19
C PRO A 249 -1.70 44.03 -19.77
N GLY A 250 -0.70 43.15 -19.64
CA GLY A 250 -0.02 42.94 -18.36
C GLY A 250 1.01 41.83 -18.39
N ALA A 251 1.96 41.90 -19.31
CA ALA A 251 3.15 41.06 -19.28
C ALA A 251 4.18 41.66 -18.32
N THR A 252 4.47 40.95 -17.24
CA THR A 252 5.78 40.96 -16.59
C THR A 252 6.16 39.51 -16.28
N ALA A 253 6.78 38.87 -17.28
CA ALA A 253 7.52 37.65 -17.09
C ALA A 253 8.78 37.96 -16.27
N VAL A 254 8.88 37.44 -15.05
CA VAL A 254 10.16 37.38 -14.34
C VAL A 254 10.78 36.01 -14.63
N SER A 255 11.76 36.03 -15.51
CA SER A 255 12.66 34.91 -15.78
C SER A 255 13.74 34.91 -14.71
N SER A 256 13.64 34.00 -13.74
CA SER A 256 14.71 33.74 -12.79
C SER A 256 15.39 32.42 -13.13
N ARG A 257 16.47 32.52 -13.90
CA ARG A 257 17.53 31.51 -13.97
C ARG A 257 18.38 31.60 -12.70
N ALA A 258 18.44 30.51 -11.96
CA ALA A 258 19.52 30.11 -11.05
C ALA A 258 19.34 28.58 -10.88
N GLY A 259 20.32 27.68 -10.97
CA GLY A 259 21.75 27.81 -10.84
C GLY A 259 22.27 26.66 -9.96
N GLY A 260 22.26 25.41 -10.47
CA GLY A 260 23.04 24.23 -10.01
C GLY A 260 22.63 23.53 -8.69
N PRO A 261 23.23 22.35 -8.35
CA PRO A 261 24.11 21.48 -9.13
C PRO A 261 23.50 20.09 -9.43
N ALA A 262 24.13 19.38 -10.36
CA ALA A 262 23.89 17.98 -10.67
C ALA A 262 24.13 17.09 -9.43
N ASN A 263 23.16 16.23 -9.12
CA ASN A 263 23.38 15.07 -8.26
C ASN A 263 23.15 13.80 -9.08
N GLU A 264 24.27 13.21 -9.47
CA GLU A 264 24.37 11.89 -10.08
C GLU A 264 24.03 10.84 -9.01
N ILE A 265 22.87 10.20 -9.12
CA ILE A 265 22.51 9.06 -8.26
C ILE A 265 22.00 7.91 -9.12
N ASN A 266 22.91 6.97 -9.36
CA ASN A 266 22.71 5.53 -9.55
C ASN A 266 21.44 5.06 -10.30
N SER A 267 21.58 5.01 -11.62
CA SER A 267 20.90 4.00 -12.44
C SER A 267 21.51 2.62 -12.13
N ALA A 268 20.89 1.85 -11.24
CA ALA A 268 21.27 0.46 -10.99
C ALA A 268 20.11 -0.37 -10.43
N TYR A 269 18.97 -0.43 -11.13
CA TYR A 269 18.06 -1.58 -11.07
C TYR A 269 17.11 -1.58 -12.28
N SER A 270 17.65 -1.91 -13.45
CA SER A 270 16.86 -2.32 -14.61
C SER A 270 17.68 -3.34 -15.38
N GLY A 271 17.32 -4.60 -15.21
CA GLY A 271 17.95 -5.74 -15.83
C GLY A 271 16.92 -6.85 -15.97
N GLN A 272 16.43 -6.98 -17.21
CA GLN A 272 15.53 -7.98 -17.80
C GLN A 272 14.04 -7.62 -17.83
#